data_AF-A0A0J8QIM7-F1
#
_entry.id   AF-A0A0J8QIM7-F1
#
_cell.length_a   1.000
_cell.length_b   1.000
_cell.length_c   1.000
_cell.angle_alpha   90.00
_cell.angle_beta   90.00
_cell.angle_gamma   90.00
#
_symmetry.space_group_name_H-M   'P 1'
#
loop_
_entity.id
_entity.type
_entity.pdbx_description
1 polymer ?
#
loop_
_entity_poly.entity_id
_entity_poly.type
_entity_poly.pdbx_seq_one_letter_code
_entity_poly.pdbx_strand_id
1 'polypeptide(L)'
;MYVKVDDDVVWLADDAIPKIVDRKFNNPNDFAVSANIINNPPLSFMHYHFGALHPYFPELDKNGDATTKISSNKAWRPSAHPYWSGPSGFTWPMDANPPARGHRWLRVKDDKAISRTPVSKLKYEVWGDTYVSWAIAAQQHYSFLENLESGNLHLYKFEPPWNMDNERIRINVLAVMADDILDSNIDSWPKERSDEEMVVMELPKMYSRPVNIVGSALAVHFNFQHQRGVVDTDLLARYRALALEQACLPK
;
A
#
# COMPACT_ATOMS: atom_id res chain seq x y z
N MET A 1 -8.93 10.61 -21.75
CA MET A 1 -8.44 9.66 -20.72
C MET A 1 -8.36 10.38 -19.40
N TYR A 2 -8.80 9.75 -18.31
CA TYR A 2 -8.69 10.28 -16.95
C TYR A 2 -7.75 9.41 -16.12
N VAL A 3 -6.99 10.04 -15.23
CA VAL A 3 -6.22 9.38 -14.19
C VAL A 3 -6.80 9.78 -12.85
N LYS A 4 -7.34 8.80 -12.11
CA LYS A 4 -7.80 8.94 -10.73
C LYS A 4 -6.62 8.68 -9.79
N VAL A 5 -6.48 9.53 -8.77
CA VAL A 5 -5.54 9.36 -7.65
C VAL A 5 -6.34 9.66 -6.38
N ASP A 6 -6.39 8.72 -5.44
CA ASP A 6 -7.03 8.93 -4.14
C ASP A 6 -6.28 10.00 -3.32
N ASP A 7 -6.99 10.65 -2.41
CA ASP A 7 -6.48 11.77 -1.60
C ASP A 7 -5.50 11.34 -0.49
N ASP A 8 -5.42 10.04 -0.21
CA ASP A 8 -4.53 9.40 0.75
C ASP A 8 -3.39 8.60 0.10
N VAL A 9 -3.10 8.85 -1.18
CA VAL A 9 -1.86 8.41 -1.83
C VAL A 9 -0.68 9.28 -1.36
N VAL A 10 0.30 8.65 -0.69
CA VAL A 10 1.42 9.35 -0.03
C VAL A 10 2.74 9.29 -0.79
N TRP A 11 2.81 8.47 -1.84
CA TRP A 11 3.98 8.37 -2.72
C TRP A 11 3.59 7.75 -4.07
N LEU A 12 4.18 8.23 -5.15
CA LEU A 12 4.11 7.62 -6.48
C LEU A 12 5.52 7.57 -7.08
N ALA A 13 5.82 6.50 -7.82
CA ALA A 13 7.01 6.50 -8.66
C ALA A 13 6.83 7.51 -9.80
N ASP A 14 7.91 8.20 -10.18
CA ASP A 14 7.89 9.20 -11.26
C ASP A 14 7.33 8.65 -12.59
N ASP A 15 7.51 7.35 -12.81
CA ASP A 15 7.05 6.64 -14.01
C ASP A 15 5.69 5.92 -13.85
N ALA A 16 5.03 6.01 -12.69
CA ALA A 16 3.78 5.30 -12.42
C ALA A 16 2.63 5.77 -13.33
N ILE A 17 2.38 7.08 -13.39
CA ILE A 17 1.32 7.65 -14.25
C ILE A 17 1.64 7.41 -15.74
N PRO A 18 2.84 7.71 -16.25
CA PRO A 18 3.19 7.39 -17.64
C PRO A 18 2.93 5.94 -18.03
N LYS A 19 3.28 4.97 -17.16
CA LYS A 19 3.09 3.54 -17.43
C LYS A 19 1.63 3.12 -17.54
N ILE A 20 0.77 3.56 -16.61
CA ILE A 20 -0.65 3.19 -16.65
C ILE A 20 -1.37 3.87 -17.84
N VAL A 21 -0.97 5.10 -18.18
CA VAL A 21 -1.49 5.82 -19.34
C VAL A 21 -1.06 5.15 -20.64
N ASP A 22 0.22 4.80 -20.77
CA ASP A 22 0.75 4.11 -21.95
C ASP A 22 0.07 2.76 -22.17
N ARG A 23 -0.07 1.95 -21.11
CA ARG A 23 -0.81 0.68 -21.16
C ARG A 23 -2.24 0.90 -21.62
N LYS A 24 -2.96 1.85 -21.01
CA LYS A 24 -4.37 2.12 -21.33
C LYS A 24 -4.54 2.64 -22.76
N PHE A 25 -3.61 3.45 -23.24
CA PHE A 25 -3.62 3.99 -24.61
C PHE A 25 -3.37 2.90 -25.66
N ASN A 26 -2.38 2.04 -25.43
CA ASN A 26 -1.97 1.00 -26.38
C ASN A 26 -2.84 -0.27 -26.31
N ASN A 27 -3.68 -0.42 -25.27
CA ASN A 27 -4.53 -1.60 -25.06
C ASN A 27 -5.97 -1.15 -24.82
N PRO A 28 -6.70 -0.72 -25.88
CA PRO A 28 -8.06 -0.20 -25.73
C PRO A 28 -9.04 -1.24 -25.16
N ASN A 29 -8.73 -2.53 -25.28
CA ASN A 29 -9.51 -3.63 -24.70
C ASN A 29 -9.40 -3.72 -23.17
N ASP A 30 -8.40 -3.12 -22.53
CA ASP A 30 -8.44 -2.98 -21.08
C ASP A 30 -9.55 -1.97 -20.75
N PHE A 31 -10.49 -2.29 -19.87
CA PHE A 31 -11.51 -1.33 -19.43
C PHE A 31 -10.85 -0.23 -18.60
N ALA A 32 -10.06 -0.62 -17.62
CA ALA A 32 -9.27 0.30 -16.80
C ALA A 32 -7.91 -0.31 -16.44
N VAL A 33 -6.95 0.55 -16.10
CA VAL A 33 -5.57 0.16 -15.79
C VAL A 33 -5.16 0.73 -14.44
N SER A 34 -4.91 -0.13 -13.46
CA SER A 34 -4.45 0.23 -12.12
C SER A 34 -2.94 0.22 -12.03
N ALA A 35 -2.38 1.08 -11.18
CA ALA A 35 -1.01 0.93 -10.71
C ALA A 35 -0.90 -0.23 -9.69
N ASN A 36 0.32 -0.68 -9.44
CA ASN A 36 0.69 -1.61 -8.38
C ASN A 36 0.84 -0.86 -7.05
N ILE A 37 -0.21 -0.95 -6.24
CA ILE A 37 -0.37 -0.21 -4.99
C ILE A 37 0.20 -1.00 -3.80
N ILE A 38 1.14 -0.39 -3.06
CA ILE A 38 1.54 -0.85 -1.73
C ILE A 38 0.43 -0.51 -0.74
N ASN A 39 0.14 -1.44 0.18
CA ASN A 39 -1.03 -1.39 1.07
C ASN A 39 -2.35 -1.52 0.31
N ASN A 40 -2.42 -2.53 -0.55
CA ASN A 40 -3.63 -2.94 -1.26
C ASN A 40 -3.84 -4.46 -1.10
N PRO A 41 -5.02 -4.98 -0.74
CA PRO A 41 -5.13 -6.33 -0.17
C PRO A 41 -4.59 -7.47 -1.06
N PRO A 42 -5.02 -7.65 -2.33
CA PRO A 42 -4.46 -8.70 -3.18
C PRO A 42 -2.97 -8.50 -3.50
N LEU A 43 -2.54 -7.24 -3.69
CA LEU A 43 -1.14 -6.93 -4.02
C LEU A 43 -0.21 -7.12 -2.83
N SER A 44 -0.66 -6.86 -1.61
CA SER A 44 0.13 -7.03 -0.39
C SER A 44 0.52 -8.49 -0.17
N PHE A 45 -0.38 -9.41 -0.49
CA PHE A 45 -0.07 -10.85 -0.51
C PHE A 45 1.06 -11.15 -1.50
N MET A 46 1.01 -10.61 -2.71
CA MET A 46 2.06 -10.78 -3.71
C MET A 46 3.39 -10.19 -3.23
N HIS A 47 3.38 -8.95 -2.72
CA HIS A 47 4.57 -8.26 -2.21
C HIS A 47 5.25 -9.04 -1.08
N TYR A 48 4.46 -9.65 -0.19
CA TYR A 48 4.97 -10.53 0.86
C TYR A 48 5.72 -11.72 0.26
N HIS A 49 5.11 -12.40 -0.71
CA HIS A 49 5.69 -13.58 -1.35
C HIS A 49 6.85 -13.28 -2.32
N PHE A 50 6.96 -12.05 -2.80
CA PHE A 50 8.13 -11.57 -3.55
C PHE A 50 9.30 -11.13 -2.65
N GLY A 51 9.13 -11.18 -1.34
CA GLY A 51 10.18 -10.84 -0.38
C GLY A 51 10.36 -9.33 -0.15
N ALA A 52 9.35 -8.52 -0.48
CA ALA A 52 9.42 -7.08 -0.29
C ALA A 52 9.12 -6.63 1.15
N LEU A 53 8.58 -7.51 1.99
CA LEU A 53 8.20 -7.18 3.37
C LEU A 53 9.27 -7.63 4.35
N HIS A 54 9.52 -6.82 5.37
CA HIS A 54 10.57 -6.99 6.37
C HIS A 54 9.97 -7.04 7.78
N PRO A 55 10.63 -7.70 8.75
CA PRO A 55 10.12 -7.72 10.11
C PRO A 55 10.30 -6.38 10.83
N TYR A 56 9.18 -5.81 11.26
CA TYR A 56 9.12 -4.63 12.11
C TYR A 56 8.27 -4.93 13.35
N PHE A 57 8.64 -4.35 14.49
CA PHE A 57 7.87 -4.42 15.74
C PHE A 57 7.80 -3.04 16.40
N PRO A 58 6.76 -2.76 17.21
CA PRO A 58 6.70 -1.52 17.96
C PRO A 58 7.92 -1.39 18.88
N GLU A 59 8.43 -0.17 19.02
CA GLU A 59 9.49 0.11 19.97
C GLU A 59 9.04 -0.25 21.40
N LEU A 60 9.93 -0.91 22.16
CA LEU A 60 9.65 -1.31 23.53
C LEU A 60 10.29 -0.35 24.53
N ASP A 61 9.70 -0.24 25.71
CA ASP A 61 10.28 0.44 26.85
C ASP A 61 11.23 -0.48 27.65
N LYS A 62 11.76 0.03 28.77
CA LYS A 62 12.69 -0.71 29.63
C LYS A 62 12.09 -1.96 30.30
N ASN A 63 10.77 -2.06 30.36
CA ASN A 63 10.06 -3.20 30.93
C ASN A 63 9.72 -4.26 29.86
N GLY A 64 9.94 -3.94 28.58
CA GLY A 64 9.58 -4.81 27.46
C GLY A 64 8.17 -4.58 26.93
N ASP A 65 7.48 -3.54 27.38
CA ASP A 65 6.14 -3.16 26.90
C ASP A 65 6.25 -2.20 25.72
N ALA A 66 5.25 -2.17 24.83
CA ALA A 66 5.25 -1.21 23.74
C ALA A 66 5.25 0.23 24.27
N THR A 67 6.25 1.01 23.87
CA THR A 67 6.47 2.34 24.43
C THR A 67 5.36 3.31 24.05
N THR A 68 4.95 4.13 25.02
CA THR A 68 4.08 5.29 24.78
C THR A 68 4.90 6.57 24.59
N LYS A 69 6.22 6.52 24.79
CA LYS A 69 7.11 7.67 24.60
C LYS A 69 7.39 7.89 23.12
N ILE A 70 7.10 9.10 22.66
CA ILE A 70 7.24 9.46 21.25
C ILE A 70 8.68 9.87 20.95
N SER A 71 9.26 9.27 19.91
CA SER A 71 10.60 9.64 19.45
C SER A 71 10.60 11.05 18.84
N SER A 72 11.62 11.83 19.19
CA SER A 72 11.91 13.12 18.54
C SER A 72 12.55 12.96 17.16
N ASN A 73 13.10 11.78 16.85
CA ASN A 73 13.66 11.50 15.52
C ASN A 73 12.54 11.32 14.50
N LYS A 74 12.51 12.18 13.47
CA LYS A 74 11.51 12.20 12.39
C LYS A 74 12.08 11.78 11.02
N ALA A 75 13.27 11.18 11.00
CA ALA A 75 13.86 10.70 9.76
C ALA A 75 12.94 9.68 9.07
N TRP A 76 12.80 9.78 7.75
CA TRP A 76 11.99 8.82 7.00
C TRP A 76 12.73 7.50 6.80
N ARG A 77 14.06 7.58 6.61
CA ARG A 77 14.99 6.47 6.41
C ARG A 77 15.03 5.52 7.60
N PRO A 78 14.70 4.24 7.43
CA PRO A 78 14.89 3.24 8.48
C PRO A 78 16.33 3.18 9.04
N SER A 79 17.37 3.41 8.23
CA SER A 79 18.77 3.37 8.69
C SER A 79 19.11 4.44 9.75
N ALA A 80 18.33 5.53 9.82
CA ALA A 80 18.49 6.58 10.83
C ALA A 80 17.88 6.21 12.20
N HIS A 81 17.31 5.01 12.33
CA HIS A 81 16.73 4.48 13.56
C HIS A 81 17.54 3.28 14.07
N PRO A 82 17.56 3.03 15.39
CA PRO A 82 18.13 1.80 15.91
C PRO A 82 17.32 0.59 15.43
N TYR A 83 17.99 -0.56 15.32
CA TYR A 83 17.29 -1.83 15.20
C TYR A 83 16.43 -2.09 16.44
N TRP A 84 15.33 -2.81 16.25
CA TRP A 84 14.46 -3.27 17.31
C TRP A 84 15.23 -4.17 18.28
N SER A 85 15.02 -3.94 19.57
CA SER A 85 15.57 -4.76 20.65
C SER A 85 14.44 -5.21 21.57
N GLY A 86 14.41 -6.49 21.88
CA GLY A 86 13.38 -7.10 22.71
C GLY A 86 13.49 -8.62 22.74
N PRO A 87 12.55 -9.31 23.41
CA PRO A 87 12.57 -10.76 23.55
C PRO A 87 12.55 -11.49 22.21
N SER A 88 13.33 -12.58 22.10
CA SER A 88 13.40 -13.40 20.87
C SER A 88 12.07 -14.03 20.47
N GLY A 89 11.16 -14.23 21.43
CA GLY A 89 9.82 -14.78 21.20
C GLY A 89 8.70 -13.73 21.07
N PHE A 90 9.02 -12.44 20.98
CA PHE A 90 8.01 -11.39 20.90
C PHE A 90 7.07 -11.57 19.69
N THR A 91 5.78 -11.33 19.88
CA THR A 91 4.77 -11.28 18.82
C THR A 91 3.88 -10.06 19.05
N TRP A 92 3.27 -9.56 17.99
CA TRP A 92 2.27 -8.50 18.08
C TRP A 92 0.87 -9.07 17.84
N PRO A 93 -0.09 -8.92 18.77
CA PRO A 93 -1.46 -9.35 18.54
C PRO A 93 -2.11 -8.56 17.40
N MET A 94 -2.85 -9.25 16.53
CA MET A 94 -3.51 -8.62 15.36
C MET A 94 -4.57 -7.59 15.73
N ASP A 95 -5.20 -7.77 16.90
CA ASP A 95 -6.26 -6.95 17.47
C ASP A 95 -5.75 -5.90 18.47
N ALA A 96 -4.44 -5.84 18.71
CA ALA A 96 -3.87 -4.86 19.62
C ALA A 96 -4.05 -3.44 19.09
N ASN A 97 -4.44 -2.52 19.98
CA ASN A 97 -4.51 -1.10 19.67
C ASN A 97 -3.11 -0.50 19.49
N PRO A 98 -2.98 0.61 18.72
CA PRO A 98 -1.77 1.39 18.68
C PRO A 98 -1.28 1.77 20.10
N PRO A 99 0.02 1.59 20.43
CA PRO A 99 0.56 1.90 21.75
C PRO A 99 0.35 3.36 22.18
N ALA A 100 0.57 4.29 21.25
CA ALA A 100 0.38 5.72 21.45
C ALA A 100 0.35 6.43 20.10
N ARG A 101 -0.17 7.67 20.06
CA ARG A 101 -0.13 8.51 18.86
C ARG A 101 1.29 9.01 18.58
N GLY A 102 1.81 8.71 17.39
CA GLY A 102 3.17 8.97 16.96
C GLY A 102 4.17 7.86 17.34
N HIS A 103 3.69 6.68 17.78
CA HIS A 103 4.58 5.55 18.06
C HIS A 103 5.27 5.09 16.77
N ARG A 104 6.44 4.46 16.91
CA ARG A 104 7.20 3.94 15.77
C ARG A 104 7.36 2.44 15.87
N TRP A 105 7.51 1.80 14.72
CA TRP A 105 8.00 0.43 14.64
C TRP A 105 9.44 0.44 14.15
N LEU A 106 10.26 -0.43 14.73
CA LEU A 106 11.68 -0.54 14.46
C LEU A 106 11.96 -1.84 13.71
N ARG A 107 12.96 -1.78 12.82
CA ARG A 107 13.40 -2.92 12.01
C ARG A 107 14.03 -3.99 12.91
N VAL A 108 13.58 -5.23 12.84
CA VAL A 108 14.21 -6.36 13.53
C VAL A 108 15.42 -6.83 12.71
N LYS A 109 16.57 -7.13 13.31
CA LYS A 109 17.78 -7.48 12.53
C LYS A 109 17.71 -8.85 11.84
N ASP A 110 17.00 -9.81 12.42
CA ASP A 110 16.84 -11.17 11.89
C ASP A 110 15.58 -11.28 11.02
N ASP A 111 15.75 -11.47 9.71
CA ASP A 111 14.64 -11.60 8.75
C ASP A 111 13.73 -12.81 9.04
N LYS A 112 14.24 -13.85 9.71
CA LYS A 112 13.43 -15.01 10.11
C LYS A 112 12.31 -14.63 11.09
N ALA A 113 12.45 -13.48 11.76
CA ALA A 113 11.42 -12.93 12.62
C ALA A 113 10.12 -12.58 11.88
N ILE A 114 10.12 -12.48 10.55
CA ILE A 114 8.92 -12.14 9.76
C ILE A 114 7.75 -13.08 10.06
N SER A 115 8.03 -14.36 10.33
CA SER A 115 7.05 -15.37 10.75
C SER A 115 6.24 -14.99 12.01
N ARG A 116 6.82 -14.15 12.88
CA ARG A 116 6.22 -13.66 14.14
C ARG A 116 5.52 -12.30 14.02
N THR A 117 5.58 -11.68 12.84
CA THR A 117 5.01 -10.35 12.60
C THR A 117 3.61 -10.44 11.99
N PRO A 118 2.77 -9.39 12.11
CA PRO A 118 1.41 -9.38 11.57
C PRO A 118 1.31 -9.77 10.08
N VAL A 119 2.27 -9.36 9.24
CA VAL A 119 2.23 -9.66 7.79
C VAL A 119 2.33 -11.15 7.48
N SER A 120 2.78 -12.01 8.41
CA SER A 120 2.75 -13.47 8.20
C SER A 120 1.34 -14.05 8.13
N LYS A 121 0.31 -13.25 8.46
CA LYS A 121 -1.11 -13.59 8.38
C LYS A 121 -1.77 -13.12 7.08
N LEU A 122 -1.03 -12.45 6.19
CA LEU A 122 -1.55 -12.02 4.89
C LEU A 122 -2.15 -13.20 4.12
N LYS A 123 -3.32 -12.97 3.53
CA LYS A 123 -4.01 -13.89 2.64
C LYS A 123 -4.39 -13.16 1.37
N TYR A 124 -4.60 -13.92 0.31
CA TYR A 124 -5.19 -13.42 -0.93
C TYR A 124 -6.69 -13.18 -0.73
N GLU A 125 -7.05 -12.02 -0.15
CA GLU A 125 -8.44 -11.67 0.16
C GLU A 125 -8.64 -10.15 0.08
N VAL A 126 -9.73 -9.72 -0.56
CA VAL A 126 -10.05 -8.27 -0.75
C VAL A 126 -10.55 -7.63 0.54
N TRP A 127 -11.21 -8.40 1.39
CA TRP A 127 -11.87 -7.96 2.63
C TRP A 127 -11.24 -8.55 3.90
N GLY A 128 -10.08 -9.20 3.76
CA GLY A 128 -9.41 -9.91 4.85
C GLY A 128 -8.52 -9.02 5.73
N ASP A 129 -7.58 -9.65 6.42
CA ASP A 129 -6.72 -9.03 7.44
C ASP A 129 -5.97 -7.79 6.92
N THR A 130 -5.54 -7.78 5.65
CA THR A 130 -4.87 -6.62 5.05
C THR A 130 -5.77 -5.39 5.04
N TYR A 131 -7.08 -5.54 4.82
CA TYR A 131 -8.00 -4.42 4.73
C TYR A 131 -8.32 -3.79 6.09
N VAL A 132 -8.22 -4.57 7.17
CA VAL A 132 -8.62 -4.14 8.52
C VAL A 132 -7.45 -3.88 9.46
N SER A 133 -6.34 -4.61 9.33
CA SER A 133 -5.24 -4.55 10.27
C SER A 133 -4.34 -3.35 10.02
N TRP A 134 -4.39 -2.39 10.94
CA TRP A 134 -3.46 -1.26 10.94
C TRP A 134 -2.00 -1.71 11.11
N ALA A 135 -1.76 -2.81 11.81
CA ALA A 135 -0.41 -3.31 12.09
C ALA A 135 0.24 -3.92 10.83
N ILE A 136 -0.53 -4.66 10.03
CA ILE A 136 -0.11 -5.14 8.69
C ILE A 136 0.22 -3.94 7.80
N ALA A 137 -0.69 -2.96 7.73
CA ALA A 137 -0.50 -1.76 6.91
C ALA A 137 0.76 -1.00 7.33
N ALA A 138 0.95 -0.78 8.63
CA ALA A 138 2.13 -0.11 9.16
C ALA A 138 3.41 -0.83 8.73
N GLN A 139 3.48 -2.15 8.90
CA GLN A 139 4.64 -2.95 8.51
C GLN A 139 4.93 -2.88 7.00
N GLN A 140 3.90 -2.87 6.14
CA GLN A 140 4.07 -2.69 4.70
C GLN A 140 4.69 -1.33 4.37
N HIS A 141 4.25 -0.25 5.04
CA HIS A 141 4.83 1.08 4.85
C HIS A 141 6.28 1.17 5.34
N TYR A 142 6.61 0.62 6.52
CA TYR A 142 8.00 0.61 6.97
C TYR A 142 8.91 -0.19 6.03
N SER A 143 8.44 -1.36 5.56
CA SER A 143 9.17 -2.15 4.57
C SER A 143 9.36 -1.41 3.25
N PHE A 144 8.34 -0.66 2.81
CA PHE A 144 8.44 0.19 1.63
C PHE A 144 9.50 1.28 1.80
N LEU A 145 9.52 1.99 2.94
CA LEU A 145 10.53 3.03 3.20
C LEU A 145 11.95 2.45 3.23
N GLU A 146 12.14 1.24 3.75
CA GLU A 146 13.44 0.51 3.72
C GLU A 146 13.87 0.18 2.29
N ASN A 147 12.95 -0.36 1.49
CA ASN A 147 13.24 -0.71 0.11
C ASN A 147 13.45 0.53 -0.77
N LEU A 148 12.74 1.63 -0.49
CA LEU A 148 12.95 2.91 -1.15
C LEU A 148 14.34 3.45 -0.83
N GLU A 149 14.74 3.47 0.45
CA GLU A 149 16.07 3.88 0.88
C GLU A 149 17.17 3.04 0.23
N SER A 150 16.97 1.72 0.15
CA SER A 150 17.98 0.77 -0.32
C SER A 150 18.00 0.56 -1.83
N GLY A 151 17.13 1.24 -2.60
CA GLY A 151 17.01 1.02 -4.05
C GLY A 151 16.40 -0.33 -4.45
N ASN A 152 15.69 -1.00 -3.54
CA ASN A 152 15.13 -2.34 -3.70
C ASN A 152 13.66 -2.36 -4.16
N LEU A 153 13.19 -1.28 -4.80
CA LEU A 153 11.80 -1.20 -5.30
C LEU A 153 11.46 -2.27 -6.35
N HIS A 154 12.45 -2.93 -6.94
CA HIS A 154 12.24 -4.04 -7.88
C HIS A 154 11.52 -5.23 -7.24
N LEU A 155 11.62 -5.42 -5.91
CA LEU A 155 10.96 -6.51 -5.18
C LEU A 155 9.42 -6.42 -5.21
N TYR A 156 8.86 -5.23 -5.45
CA TYR A 156 7.42 -5.04 -5.59
C TYR A 156 6.92 -5.31 -7.00
N LYS A 157 7.80 -5.23 -8.00
CA LYS A 157 7.43 -5.19 -9.41
C LYS A 157 7.26 -6.60 -9.97
N PHE A 158 6.27 -6.76 -10.84
CA PHE A 158 6.01 -8.00 -11.55
C PHE A 158 5.58 -7.70 -12.99
N GLU A 159 5.80 -8.68 -13.86
CA GLU A 159 5.39 -8.68 -15.26
C GLU A 159 4.99 -10.12 -15.64
N PRO A 160 4.08 -10.33 -16.63
CA PRO A 160 3.34 -9.31 -17.38
C PRO A 160 2.29 -8.58 -16.51
N PRO A 161 1.59 -7.55 -17.05
CA PRO A 161 0.47 -6.92 -16.35
C PRO A 161 -0.55 -7.95 -15.89
N TRP A 162 -1.06 -7.78 -14.68
CA TRP A 162 -1.95 -8.75 -14.06
C TRP A 162 -3.40 -8.42 -14.42
N ASN A 163 -4.00 -9.28 -15.23
CA ASN A 163 -5.42 -9.25 -15.52
C ASN A 163 -6.20 -9.70 -14.29
N MET A 164 -7.10 -8.84 -13.81
CA MET A 164 -7.92 -9.13 -12.63
C MET A 164 -9.05 -10.12 -12.90
N ASP A 165 -9.36 -10.44 -14.16
CA ASP A 165 -10.38 -11.42 -14.57
C ASP A 165 -11.72 -11.30 -13.82
N ASN A 166 -12.20 -10.06 -13.66
CA ASN A 166 -13.41 -9.70 -12.91
C ASN A 166 -13.34 -9.98 -11.39
N GLU A 167 -12.15 -10.18 -10.84
CA GLU A 167 -11.89 -10.09 -9.40
C GLU A 167 -11.74 -8.63 -8.97
N ARG A 168 -12.13 -8.38 -7.72
CA ARG A 168 -12.15 -7.04 -7.16
C ARG A 168 -10.75 -6.58 -6.76
N ILE A 169 -10.40 -5.36 -7.14
CA ILE A 169 -9.27 -4.62 -6.60
C ILE A 169 -9.75 -3.28 -6.04
N ARG A 170 -8.99 -2.73 -5.08
CA ARG A 170 -9.15 -1.35 -4.62
C ARG A 170 -8.42 -0.39 -5.54
N ILE A 171 -9.08 0.65 -6.02
CA ILE A 171 -8.50 1.54 -7.05
C ILE A 171 -8.03 2.86 -6.47
N ASN A 172 -6.77 2.86 -6.02
CA ASN A 172 -6.14 4.05 -5.46
C ASN A 172 -5.46 4.93 -6.51
N VAL A 173 -4.95 4.32 -7.59
CA VAL A 173 -4.41 5.01 -8.76
C VAL A 173 -4.82 4.25 -10.02
N LEU A 174 -5.63 4.88 -10.89
CA LEU A 174 -6.30 4.21 -12.01
C LEU A 174 -6.34 5.10 -13.26
N ALA A 175 -6.11 4.54 -14.44
CA ALA A 175 -6.37 5.16 -15.73
C ALA A 175 -7.59 4.53 -16.42
N VAL A 176 -8.49 5.37 -16.95
CA VAL A 176 -9.72 4.95 -17.65
C VAL A 176 -10.06 5.93 -18.79
N MET A 177 -10.84 5.51 -19.79
CA MET A 177 -11.37 6.47 -20.77
C MET A 177 -12.56 7.22 -20.21
N ALA A 178 -12.65 8.50 -20.57
CA ALA A 178 -13.78 9.34 -20.22
C ALA A 178 -15.08 8.76 -20.78
N ASP A 179 -15.07 8.43 -22.06
CA ASP A 179 -16.22 7.96 -22.83
C ASP A 179 -16.75 6.64 -22.24
N ASP A 180 -15.87 5.71 -21.85
CA ASP A 180 -16.24 4.45 -21.17
C ASP A 180 -17.09 4.69 -19.90
N ILE A 181 -16.89 5.82 -19.21
CA ILE A 181 -17.65 6.19 -18.01
C ILE A 181 -18.88 7.02 -18.37
N LEU A 182 -18.74 8.04 -19.22
CA LEU A 182 -19.85 8.93 -19.60
C LEU A 182 -20.95 8.20 -20.38
N ASP A 183 -20.56 7.28 -21.28
CA ASP A 183 -21.48 6.50 -22.11
C ASP A 183 -22.17 5.37 -21.35
N SER A 184 -21.72 5.08 -20.12
CA SER A 184 -22.37 4.10 -19.24
C SER A 184 -23.66 4.60 -18.59
N ASN A 185 -24.07 5.85 -18.88
CA ASN A 185 -25.21 6.53 -18.29
C ASN A 185 -25.12 6.54 -16.75
N ILE A 186 -24.14 7.29 -16.23
CA ILE A 186 -23.77 7.35 -14.81
C ILE A 186 -24.98 7.57 -13.89
N ASP A 187 -25.93 8.42 -14.31
CA ASP A 187 -27.15 8.72 -13.54
C ASP A 187 -28.07 7.51 -13.32
N SER A 188 -27.88 6.44 -14.10
CA SER A 188 -28.62 5.18 -13.99
C SER A 188 -27.91 4.10 -13.17
N TRP A 189 -26.70 4.37 -12.67
CA TRP A 189 -25.98 3.41 -11.84
C TRP A 189 -26.79 3.08 -10.57
N PRO A 190 -26.80 1.81 -10.13
CA PRO A 190 -27.53 1.43 -8.92
C PRO A 190 -26.98 2.19 -7.70
N LYS A 191 -27.87 2.82 -6.92
CA LYS A 191 -27.48 3.71 -5.80
C LYS A 191 -26.77 2.98 -4.67
N GLU A 192 -26.98 1.68 -4.56
CA GLU A 192 -26.35 0.79 -3.60
C GLU A 192 -24.92 0.38 -3.98
N ARG A 193 -24.51 0.61 -5.23
CA ARG A 193 -23.17 0.31 -5.72
C ARG A 193 -22.27 1.52 -5.56
N SER A 194 -21.06 1.28 -5.07
CA SER A 194 -20.01 2.32 -5.07
C SER A 194 -19.50 2.56 -6.49
N ASP A 195 -18.95 3.75 -6.71
CA ASP A 195 -18.22 4.09 -7.92
C ASP A 195 -17.06 3.11 -8.21
N GLU A 196 -16.31 2.73 -7.18
CA GLU A 196 -15.26 1.71 -7.29
C GLU A 196 -15.82 0.38 -7.79
N GLU A 197 -16.93 -0.09 -7.23
CA GLU A 197 -17.55 -1.34 -7.66
C GLU A 197 -18.06 -1.27 -9.11
N MET A 198 -18.64 -0.14 -9.51
CA MET A 198 -19.05 0.07 -10.90
C MET A 198 -17.86 0.00 -11.85
N VAL A 199 -16.76 0.72 -11.54
CA VAL A 199 -15.60 0.83 -12.42
C VAL A 199 -14.76 -0.45 -12.49
N VAL A 200 -14.69 -1.24 -11.40
CA VAL A 200 -13.80 -2.41 -11.35
C VAL A 200 -14.50 -3.75 -11.51
N MET A 201 -15.82 -3.80 -11.32
CA MET A 201 -16.59 -5.05 -11.41
C MET A 201 -17.67 -4.98 -12.48
N GLU A 202 -18.57 -4.00 -12.42
CA GLU A 202 -19.80 -4.04 -13.21
C GLU A 202 -19.59 -3.61 -14.66
N LEU A 203 -18.94 -2.47 -14.89
CA LEU A 203 -18.65 -2.00 -16.25
C LEU A 203 -17.65 -2.91 -16.99
N PRO A 204 -16.56 -3.41 -16.37
CA PRO A 204 -15.70 -4.42 -17.00
C PRO A 204 -16.46 -5.63 -17.53
N LYS A 205 -17.42 -6.16 -16.75
CA LYS A 205 -18.29 -7.27 -17.16
C LYS A 205 -19.22 -6.85 -18.31
N MET A 206 -19.89 -5.70 -18.17
CA MET A 206 -20.85 -5.19 -19.16
C MET A 206 -20.19 -5.00 -20.54
N TYR A 207 -18.99 -4.42 -20.56
CA TYR A 207 -18.23 -4.19 -21.80
C TYR A 207 -17.36 -5.37 -22.21
N SER A 208 -17.29 -6.44 -21.42
CA SER A 208 -16.40 -7.60 -21.63
C SER A 208 -14.94 -7.18 -21.82
N ARG A 209 -14.48 -6.24 -20.99
CA ARG A 209 -13.14 -5.64 -21.04
C ARG A 209 -12.52 -5.67 -19.63
N PRO A 210 -11.32 -6.25 -19.44
CA PRO A 210 -10.78 -6.48 -18.09
C PRO A 210 -10.18 -5.23 -17.45
N VAL A 211 -10.06 -5.26 -16.13
CA VAL A 211 -9.14 -4.37 -15.38
C VAL A 211 -7.77 -5.03 -15.31
N ASN A 212 -6.71 -4.27 -15.62
CA ASN A 212 -5.33 -4.76 -15.55
C ASN A 212 -4.50 -3.95 -14.56
N ILE A 213 -3.59 -4.60 -13.86
CA ILE A 213 -2.59 -3.95 -13.00
C ILE A 213 -1.26 -3.91 -13.72
N VAL A 214 -0.67 -2.73 -13.87
CA VAL A 214 0.71 -2.58 -14.32
C VAL A 214 1.64 -2.78 -13.14
N GLY A 215 2.20 -4.00 -13.01
CA GLY A 215 3.06 -4.40 -11.89
C GLY A 215 4.30 -3.53 -11.72
N SER A 216 4.80 -2.92 -12.80
CA SER A 216 5.96 -2.03 -12.76
C SER A 216 5.64 -0.57 -12.37
N ALA A 217 4.37 -0.16 -12.28
CA ALA A 217 3.93 1.18 -11.91
C ALA A 217 3.61 1.25 -10.41
N LEU A 218 4.51 1.77 -9.57
CA LEU A 218 4.35 1.72 -8.11
C LEU A 218 3.69 2.98 -7.53
N ALA A 219 2.79 2.79 -6.58
CA ALA A 219 2.26 3.86 -5.73
C ALA A 219 1.96 3.34 -4.32
N VAL A 220 1.86 4.22 -3.33
CA VAL A 220 1.61 3.87 -1.93
C VAL A 220 0.34 4.55 -1.44
N HIS A 221 -0.62 3.74 -0.99
CA HIS A 221 -1.88 4.20 -0.41
C HIS A 221 -1.81 4.12 1.12
N PHE A 222 -2.10 5.22 1.83
CA PHE A 222 -1.76 5.34 3.24
C PHE A 222 -2.63 4.50 4.18
N ASN A 223 -3.96 4.57 4.07
CA ASN A 223 -4.82 3.81 4.97
C ASN A 223 -6.22 3.61 4.42
N PHE A 224 -6.77 2.40 4.56
CA PHE A 224 -8.21 2.22 4.38
C PHE A 224 -8.99 2.69 5.62
N GLN A 225 -10.28 2.95 5.46
CA GLN A 225 -11.21 3.38 6.52
C GLN A 225 -11.14 2.51 7.79
N HIS A 226 -10.83 1.21 7.64
CA HIS A 226 -10.79 0.24 8.74
C HIS A 226 -9.40 0.14 9.40
N GLN A 227 -8.35 0.70 8.78
CA GLN A 227 -6.97 0.70 9.28
C GLN A 227 -6.67 1.95 10.13
N ARG A 228 -7.60 2.35 11.02
CA ARG A 228 -7.51 3.62 11.75
C ARG A 228 -6.23 3.78 12.58
N GLY A 229 -5.60 2.69 13.02
CA GLY A 229 -4.36 2.78 13.80
C GLY A 229 -3.12 3.23 13.02
N VAL A 230 -3.15 3.28 11.68
CA VAL A 230 -1.99 3.72 10.87
C VAL A 230 -1.70 5.20 11.12
N VAL A 231 -2.74 6.02 11.32
CA VAL A 231 -2.59 7.46 11.60
C VAL A 231 -1.94 7.74 12.96
N ASP A 232 -1.94 6.76 13.87
CA ASP A 232 -1.30 6.84 15.18
C ASP A 232 0.17 6.42 15.14
N THR A 233 0.69 5.99 14.00
CA THR A 233 2.13 5.75 13.82
C THR A 233 2.89 7.05 13.52
N ASP A 234 4.22 6.98 13.42
CA ASP A 234 5.05 8.06 12.91
C ASP A 234 5.13 8.11 11.36
N LEU A 235 4.45 7.20 10.64
CA LEU A 235 4.59 7.04 9.19
C LEU A 235 4.20 8.28 8.40
N LEU A 236 3.12 8.98 8.77
CA LEU A 236 2.74 10.21 8.06
C LEU A 236 3.81 11.31 8.20
N ALA A 237 4.47 11.37 9.37
CA ALA A 237 5.59 12.28 9.57
C ALA A 237 6.81 11.87 8.73
N ARG A 238 7.04 10.56 8.54
CA ARG A 238 8.09 10.04 7.65
C ARG A 238 7.81 10.35 6.19
N TYR A 239 6.60 10.12 5.69
CA TYR A 239 6.23 10.49 4.32
C TYR A 239 6.36 12.00 4.09
N ARG A 240 5.97 12.83 5.07
CA ARG A 240 6.21 14.28 5.01
C ARG A 240 7.70 14.62 4.93
N ALA A 241 8.54 13.97 5.73
CA ALA A 241 9.99 14.20 5.70
C ALA A 241 10.60 13.77 4.35
N LEU A 242 10.19 12.64 3.80
CA LEU A 242 10.57 12.17 2.46
C LEU A 242 10.17 13.19 1.38
N ALA A 243 8.92 13.65 1.39
CA ALA A 243 8.40 14.61 0.42
C ALA A 243 9.16 15.94 0.46
N LEU A 244 9.47 16.46 1.65
CA LEU A 244 10.26 17.68 1.82
C LEU A 244 11.68 17.52 1.29
N GLU A 245 12.30 16.37 1.51
CA GLU A 245 13.64 16.09 0.99
C GLU A 245 13.65 16.00 -0.54
N GLN A 246 12.67 15.30 -1.13
CA GLN A 246 12.56 15.16 -2.58
C GLN A 246 12.19 16.49 -3.26
N ALA A 247 11.34 17.32 -2.63
CA ALA A 247 11.00 18.65 -3.14
C ALA A 247 12.21 19.60 -3.24
N CYS A 248 13.28 19.32 -2.47
CA CYS A 248 14.51 20.09 -2.47
C CYS A 248 15.57 19.57 -3.47
N LEU A 249 15.29 18.49 -4.22
CA LEU A 249 16.20 18.00 -5.24
C LEU A 249 16.18 18.93 -6.48
N PRO A 250 17.35 19.25 -7.08
CA PRO A 250 17.37 19.95 -8.36
C PRO A 250 16.67 19.08 -9.41
N LYS A 251 15.77 19.70 -10.19
CA LYS A 251 15.12 19.05 -11.34
C LYS A 251 16.09 18.90 -12.50
#